data_AF-A0A8H5FHJ4-F1
#
_entry.id   AF-A0A8H5FHJ4-F1
#
_cell.length_a   1.000
_cell.length_b   1.000
_cell.length_c   1.000
_cell.angle_alpha   90.00
_cell.angle_beta   90.00
_cell.angle_gamma   90.00
#
_symmetry.space_group_name_H-M   'P 1'
#
loop_
_entity.id
_entity.type
_entity.pdbx_description
1 polymer ?
#
loop_
_entity_poly.entity_id
_entity_poly.type
_entity_poly.pdbx_seq_one_letter_code
_entity_poly.pdbx_strand_id
1 'polypeptide(L)'
;MSEALLLEFITACAGQYSGSTVANYVFGIEAWHDVHRVPWRISKSVVSLALRAANNLAPPAKPPRPPVTSETMTAVLSHLDLALPLDAAVWACMTTTFYSISRLGEFVLRSAPALKEGKHVKRSDMELDRCEDASAATPLYVTTFFIPSTKSSTNNGETTQWAEQRGPCDPRAAMLNHLRVNNPSPDDHIFTYTNPKTRKLVPLTRSAFLTRVNTALAARGHSPIKGHCLRIGGVLEWLLRGLSFEVVKVMGRWASDAFIVYLRKRSAVLAPYIQASPLFVPFTQLIAMPTRIR
;
A
#
# COMPACT_ATOMS: atom_id res chain seq x y z
N MET A 1 24.56 28.73 6.38
CA MET A 1 24.46 28.76 4.91
C MET A 1 24.01 30.14 4.47
N SER A 2 24.55 30.69 3.37
CA SER A 2 24.05 31.94 2.79
C SER A 2 22.91 31.68 1.81
N GLU A 3 22.09 32.71 1.53
CA GLU A 3 21.02 32.63 0.53
C GLU A 3 21.57 32.33 -0.87
N ALA A 4 22.64 33.01 -1.28
CA ALA A 4 23.29 32.79 -2.58
C ALA A 4 23.74 31.32 -2.77
N LEU A 5 24.36 30.72 -1.75
CA LEU A 5 24.82 29.33 -1.81
C LEU A 5 23.66 28.34 -1.92
N LEU A 6 22.55 28.59 -1.21
CA LEU A 6 21.35 27.75 -1.31
C LEU A 6 20.73 27.85 -2.71
N LEU A 7 20.66 29.05 -3.28
CA LEU A 7 20.14 29.28 -4.63
C LEU A 7 21.02 28.61 -5.70
N GLU A 8 22.33 28.70 -5.56
CA GLU A 8 23.29 28.00 -6.43
C GLU A 8 23.09 26.48 -6.34
N PHE A 9 22.94 25.94 -5.12
CA PHE A 9 22.63 24.53 -4.90
C PHE A 9 21.30 24.10 -5.55
N ILE A 10 20.23 24.87 -5.38
CA ILE A 10 18.93 24.60 -6.04
C ILE A 10 19.07 24.62 -7.56
N THR A 11 19.82 25.60 -8.09
CA THR A 11 20.06 25.75 -9.53
C THR A 11 20.85 24.57 -10.08
N ALA A 12 21.89 24.11 -9.38
CA ALA A 12 22.66 22.94 -9.76
C ALA A 12 21.81 21.64 -9.79
N CYS A 13 20.79 21.56 -8.93
CA CYS A 13 19.86 20.42 -8.91
C CYS A 13 18.75 20.50 -9.99
N ALA A 14 18.44 21.70 -10.50
CA ALA A 14 17.40 21.91 -11.49
C ALA A 14 17.72 21.14 -12.80
N GLY A 15 16.70 20.60 -13.47
CA GLY A 15 16.91 19.75 -14.65
C GLY A 15 17.33 18.32 -14.36
N GLN A 16 18.03 18.07 -13.25
CA GLN A 16 18.54 16.74 -12.90
C GLN A 16 17.58 15.94 -12.02
N TYR A 17 16.88 16.62 -11.10
CA TYR A 17 16.02 16.00 -10.12
C TYR A 17 14.57 16.49 -10.23
N SER A 18 13.62 15.68 -9.75
CA SER A 18 12.23 16.14 -9.63
C SER A 18 12.14 17.31 -8.66
N GLY A 19 11.21 18.24 -8.88
CA GLY A 19 11.02 19.38 -7.97
C GLY A 19 10.81 18.95 -6.51
N SER A 20 10.10 17.84 -6.28
CA SER A 20 9.92 17.24 -4.94
C SER A 20 11.23 16.77 -4.29
N THR A 21 12.19 16.28 -5.10
CA THR A 21 13.51 15.86 -4.61
C THR A 21 14.33 17.08 -4.20
N VAL A 22 14.35 18.12 -5.04
CA VAL A 22 15.06 19.38 -4.75
C VAL A 22 14.49 20.03 -3.48
N ALA A 23 13.16 20.08 -3.35
CA ALA A 23 12.50 20.58 -2.14
C ALA A 23 12.91 19.78 -0.89
N ASN A 24 12.95 18.44 -0.97
CA ASN A 24 13.40 17.61 0.15
C ASN A 24 14.87 17.86 0.55
N TYR A 25 15.75 18.17 -0.41
CA TYR A 25 17.12 18.57 -0.08
C TYR A 25 17.15 19.90 0.68
N VAL A 26 16.38 20.89 0.23
CA VAL A 26 16.24 22.18 0.92
C VAL A 26 15.67 21.99 2.33
N PHE A 27 14.63 21.17 2.50
CA PHE A 27 14.06 20.87 3.81
C PHE A 27 15.05 20.12 4.72
N GLY A 28 15.88 19.23 4.17
CA GLY A 28 16.94 18.58 4.93
C GLY A 28 17.98 19.56 5.45
N ILE A 29 18.33 20.55 4.63
CA ILE A 29 19.22 21.65 4.99
C ILE A 29 18.59 22.55 6.07
N GLU A 30 17.32 22.94 5.91
CA GLU A 30 16.57 23.75 6.88
C GLU A 30 16.45 23.00 8.23
N ALA A 31 16.09 21.71 8.20
CA ALA A 31 16.03 20.88 9.39
C ALA A 31 17.40 20.74 10.10
N TRP A 32 18.50 20.67 9.35
CA TRP A 32 19.83 20.66 9.93
C TRP A 32 20.11 21.95 10.71
N HIS A 33 19.73 23.11 10.15
CA HIS A 33 19.83 24.40 10.81
C HIS A 33 19.04 24.43 12.13
N ASP A 34 17.79 23.95 12.10
CA ASP A 34 16.92 23.89 13.27
C ASP A 34 17.50 22.99 14.38
N VAL A 35 17.94 21.78 14.04
CA VAL A 35 18.50 20.82 15.00
C VAL A 35 19.74 21.38 15.69
N HIS A 36 20.59 22.10 14.96
CA HIS A 36 21.82 22.69 15.48
C HIS A 36 21.63 24.10 16.04
N ARG A 37 20.37 24.60 16.08
CA ARG A 37 20.01 25.94 16.55
C ARG A 37 20.76 27.06 15.82
N VAL A 38 21.09 26.85 14.54
CA VAL A 38 21.74 27.84 13.68
C VAL A 38 20.65 28.65 12.97
N PRO A 39 20.55 29.98 13.16
CA PRO A 39 19.46 30.77 12.59
C PRO A 39 19.29 30.59 11.07
N TRP A 40 18.09 30.22 10.66
CA TRP A 40 17.69 30.21 9.24
C TRP A 40 17.29 31.62 8.81
N ARG A 41 18.21 32.34 8.16
CA ARG A 41 18.03 33.74 7.73
C ARG A 41 17.68 33.89 6.25
N ILE A 42 17.38 32.80 5.57
CA ILE A 42 17.12 32.78 4.13
C ILE A 42 15.64 33.10 3.87
N SER A 43 15.37 33.97 2.89
CA SER A 43 14.01 34.39 2.59
C SER A 43 13.16 33.23 2.07
N LYS A 44 12.03 32.96 2.74
CA LYS A 44 11.06 31.93 2.32
C LYS A 44 10.50 32.20 0.92
N SER A 45 10.29 33.46 0.55
CA SER A 45 9.77 33.83 -0.76
C SER A 45 10.77 33.53 -1.88
N VAL A 46 12.05 33.81 -1.64
CA VAL A 46 13.15 33.54 -2.57
C VAL A 46 13.32 32.04 -2.79
N VAL A 47 13.34 31.25 -1.71
CA VAL A 47 13.41 29.79 -1.79
C VAL A 47 12.20 29.21 -2.52
N SER A 48 10.99 29.70 -2.23
CA SER A 48 9.77 29.25 -2.91
C SER A 48 9.82 29.52 -4.42
N LEU A 49 10.30 30.69 -4.83
CA LEU A 49 10.46 31.03 -6.24
C LEU A 49 11.50 30.14 -6.93
N ALA A 50 12.65 29.92 -6.29
CA ALA A 50 13.71 29.06 -6.81
C ALA A 50 13.24 27.59 -6.95
N LEU A 51 12.53 27.06 -5.96
CA LEU A 51 11.95 25.72 -6.03
C LEU A 51 10.90 25.60 -7.14
N ARG A 52 10.09 26.65 -7.36
CA ARG A 52 9.12 26.69 -8.48
C ARG A 52 9.84 26.67 -9.83
N ALA A 53 10.90 27.47 -9.98
CA ALA A 53 11.73 27.47 -11.18
C ALA A 53 12.38 26.09 -11.42
N ALA A 54 12.98 25.49 -10.39
CA ALA A 54 13.57 24.16 -10.47
C ALA A 54 12.53 23.08 -10.85
N ASN A 55 11.29 23.19 -10.34
CA ASN A 55 10.21 22.28 -10.68
C ASN A 55 9.76 22.43 -12.14
N ASN A 56 9.76 23.65 -12.71
CA ASN A 56 9.46 23.86 -14.13
C ASN A 56 10.51 23.24 -15.04
N LEU A 57 11.76 23.16 -14.57
CA LEU A 57 12.87 22.51 -15.27
C LEU A 57 12.96 21.02 -14.97
N ALA A 58 12.09 20.46 -14.13
CA ALA A 58 12.21 19.07 -13.71
C ALA A 58 12.13 18.10 -14.91
N PRO A 59 12.88 16.99 -14.88
CA PRO A 59 12.78 15.97 -15.92
C PRO A 59 11.35 15.38 -15.96
N PRO A 60 10.93 14.80 -17.10
CA PRO A 60 9.61 14.22 -17.25
C PRO A 60 9.28 13.24 -16.12
N ALA A 61 8.07 13.36 -15.58
CA ALA A 61 7.61 12.49 -14.52
C ALA A 61 7.58 11.03 -15.00
N LYS A 62 8.02 10.11 -14.13
CA LYS A 62 7.90 8.67 -14.40
C LYS A 62 6.43 8.30 -14.59
N PRO A 63 6.11 7.34 -15.48
CA PRO A 63 4.74 6.91 -15.68
C PRO A 63 4.13 6.40 -14.36
N PRO A 64 2.85 6.70 -14.11
CA PRO A 64 2.17 6.18 -12.92
C PRO A 64 2.22 4.66 -12.90
N ARG A 65 2.52 4.09 -11.73
CA ARG A 65 2.51 2.63 -11.55
C ARG A 65 1.11 2.07 -11.85
N PRO A 66 1.00 0.95 -12.58
CA PRO A 66 -0.29 0.35 -12.87
C PRO A 66 -0.90 -0.27 -11.60
N PRO A 67 -2.25 -0.31 -11.50
CA PRO A 67 -2.94 -1.07 -10.48
C PRO A 67 -2.72 -2.57 -10.70
N VAL A 68 -2.52 -3.33 -9.61
CA VAL A 68 -2.82 -4.77 -9.65
C VAL A 68 -4.33 -4.92 -9.81
N THR A 69 -4.76 -5.88 -10.62
CA THR A 69 -6.18 -6.17 -10.86
C THR A 69 -6.48 -7.62 -10.50
N SER A 70 -7.76 -7.98 -10.37
CA SER A 70 -8.20 -9.36 -10.16
C SER A 70 -7.70 -10.31 -11.27
N GLU A 71 -7.57 -9.81 -12.50
CA GLU A 71 -6.95 -10.56 -13.61
C GLU A 71 -5.45 -10.77 -13.39
N THR A 72 -4.74 -9.74 -12.94
CA THR A 72 -3.31 -9.86 -12.58
C THR A 72 -3.11 -10.86 -11.44
N MET A 73 -3.99 -10.85 -10.43
CA MET A 73 -3.95 -11.78 -9.31
C MET A 73 -4.23 -13.21 -9.75
N THR A 74 -5.25 -13.43 -10.59
CA THR A 74 -5.55 -14.75 -11.18
C THR A 74 -4.39 -15.27 -12.03
N ALA A 75 -3.73 -14.39 -12.80
CA ALA A 75 -2.54 -14.76 -13.56
C ALA A 75 -1.38 -15.22 -12.65
N VAL A 76 -1.15 -14.54 -11.53
CA VAL A 76 -0.18 -14.99 -10.52
C VAL A 76 -0.58 -16.35 -9.96
N LEU A 77 -1.82 -16.49 -9.49
CA LEU A 77 -2.33 -17.73 -8.89
C LEU A 77 -2.18 -18.93 -9.82
N SER A 78 -2.43 -18.78 -11.12
CA SER A 78 -2.29 -19.87 -12.11
C SER A 78 -0.88 -20.46 -12.21
N HIS A 79 0.13 -19.77 -11.68
CA HIS A 79 1.52 -20.20 -11.63
C HIS A 79 2.02 -20.47 -10.21
N LEU A 80 1.15 -20.45 -9.20
CA LEU A 80 1.46 -20.84 -7.82
C LEU A 80 0.98 -22.26 -7.57
N ASP A 81 1.79 -23.07 -6.89
CA ASP A 81 1.33 -24.33 -6.31
C ASP A 81 1.01 -24.10 -4.84
N LEU A 82 -0.28 -23.99 -4.52
CA LEU A 82 -0.74 -23.70 -3.16
C LEU A 82 -0.51 -24.83 -2.15
N ALA A 83 -0.01 -26.00 -2.58
CA ALA A 83 0.50 -27.03 -1.68
C ALA A 83 1.92 -26.72 -1.20
N LEU A 84 2.67 -25.86 -1.91
CA LEU A 84 4.02 -25.47 -1.51
C LEU A 84 3.97 -24.38 -0.42
N PRO A 85 4.76 -24.53 0.67
CA PRO A 85 4.83 -23.58 1.78
C PRO A 85 4.97 -22.10 1.37
N LEU A 86 5.93 -21.80 0.49
CA LEU A 86 6.20 -20.43 0.06
C LEU A 86 5.02 -19.84 -0.73
N ASP A 87 4.47 -20.62 -1.66
CA ASP A 87 3.42 -20.16 -2.57
C ASP A 87 2.11 -19.92 -1.82
N ALA A 88 1.76 -20.78 -0.86
CA ALA A 88 0.63 -20.58 0.04
C ALA A 88 0.77 -19.27 0.84
N ALA A 89 1.95 -19.00 1.42
CA ALA A 89 2.21 -17.78 2.18
C ALA A 89 2.21 -16.52 1.29
N VAL A 90 2.79 -16.61 0.10
CA VAL A 90 2.80 -15.51 -0.89
C VAL A 90 1.38 -15.18 -1.31
N TRP A 91 0.56 -16.19 -1.61
CA TRP A 91 -0.81 -15.97 -2.05
C TRP A 91 -1.68 -15.33 -0.97
N ALA A 92 -1.65 -15.89 0.25
CA ALA A 92 -2.40 -15.34 1.39
C ALA A 92 -1.95 -13.90 1.72
N CYS A 93 -0.65 -13.61 1.64
CA CYS A 93 -0.12 -12.26 1.84
C CYS A 93 -0.59 -11.29 0.74
N MET A 94 -0.62 -11.74 -0.51
CA MET A 94 -1.02 -10.93 -1.66
C MET A 94 -2.49 -10.53 -1.56
N THR A 95 -3.39 -11.49 -1.32
CA THR A 95 -4.84 -11.25 -1.19
C THR A 95 -5.15 -10.40 0.02
N THR A 96 -4.53 -10.70 1.18
CA THR A 96 -4.67 -9.88 2.41
C THR A 96 -4.28 -8.43 2.14
N THR A 97 -3.07 -8.19 1.62
CA THR A 97 -2.57 -6.84 1.35
C THR A 97 -3.44 -6.09 0.35
N PHE A 98 -3.99 -6.79 -0.65
CA PHE A 98 -4.83 -6.21 -1.69
C PHE A 98 -6.19 -5.77 -1.13
N TYR A 99 -6.95 -6.69 -0.51
CA TYR A 99 -8.32 -6.41 -0.06
C TYR A 99 -8.37 -5.52 1.17
N SER A 100 -7.34 -5.54 2.02
CA SER A 100 -7.24 -4.65 3.18
C SER A 100 -6.62 -3.27 2.85
N ILE A 101 -6.23 -3.04 1.59
CA ILE A 101 -5.55 -1.81 1.14
C ILE A 101 -4.28 -1.50 1.97
N SER A 102 -3.63 -2.53 2.51
CA SER A 102 -2.45 -2.37 3.36
C SER A 102 -1.19 -2.10 2.54
N ARG A 103 -0.16 -1.54 3.18
CA ARG A 103 1.16 -1.49 2.56
C ARG A 103 1.75 -2.89 2.68
N LEU A 104 2.34 -3.40 1.60
CA LEU A 104 3.01 -4.71 1.63
C LEU A 104 3.99 -4.86 2.81
N GLY A 105 4.73 -3.80 3.13
CA GLY A 105 5.71 -3.81 4.23
C GLY A 105 5.12 -3.94 5.64
N GLU A 106 3.80 -3.86 5.80
CA GLU A 106 3.11 -4.13 7.07
C GLU A 106 2.91 -5.65 7.30
N PHE A 107 2.99 -6.46 6.23
CA PHE A 107 2.76 -7.91 6.24
C PHE A 107 3.98 -8.72 5.80
N VAL A 108 5.13 -8.09 5.55
CA VAL A 108 6.37 -8.79 5.19
C VAL A 108 7.56 -8.13 5.85
N LEU A 109 8.59 -8.92 6.13
CA LEU A 109 9.82 -8.39 6.70
C LEU A 109 10.79 -7.87 5.63
N ARG A 110 11.64 -6.93 6.02
CA ARG A 110 12.80 -6.53 5.20
C ARG A 110 13.78 -7.69 5.00
N SER A 111 14.02 -8.46 6.06
CA SER A 111 14.89 -9.64 6.11
C SER A 111 14.46 -10.54 7.26
N ALA A 112 14.74 -11.84 7.21
CA ALA A 112 14.33 -12.77 8.27
C ALA A 112 14.84 -12.38 9.69
N PRO A 113 16.09 -11.91 9.87
CA PRO A 113 16.57 -11.46 11.18
C PRO A 113 15.95 -10.13 11.66
N ALA A 114 15.10 -9.48 10.86
CA ALA A 114 14.48 -8.21 11.23
C ALA A 114 13.20 -8.38 12.05
N LEU A 115 12.82 -9.62 12.40
CA LEU A 115 11.69 -9.88 13.28
C LEU A 115 11.99 -9.27 14.66
N LYS A 116 11.12 -8.37 15.08
CA LYS A 116 11.18 -7.68 16.36
C LYS A 116 9.84 -7.86 17.05
N GLU A 117 9.89 -8.26 18.31
CA GLU A 117 8.71 -8.37 19.15
C GLU A 117 7.98 -7.01 19.21
N GLY A 118 6.64 -7.04 19.16
CA GLY A 118 5.80 -5.86 19.20
C GLY A 118 5.87 -4.94 17.97
N LYS A 119 6.55 -5.34 16.88
CA LYS A 119 6.63 -4.51 15.65
C LYS A 119 6.04 -5.14 14.41
N HIS A 120 5.83 -6.44 14.40
CA HIS A 120 5.31 -7.16 13.23
C HIS A 120 4.10 -7.98 13.62
N VAL A 121 3.19 -8.12 12.67
CA VAL A 121 1.94 -8.85 12.82
C VAL A 121 2.21 -10.35 13.02
N LYS A 122 1.62 -10.89 14.08
CA LYS A 122 1.67 -12.30 14.48
C LYS A 122 0.39 -13.02 14.09
N ARG A 123 0.38 -14.36 14.18
CA ARG A 123 -0.85 -15.13 13.97
C ARG A 123 -1.92 -14.77 15.02
N SER A 124 -1.52 -14.52 16.27
CA SER A 124 -2.42 -14.11 17.35
C SER A 124 -3.02 -12.72 17.17
N ASP A 125 -2.47 -11.88 16.29
CA ASP A 125 -3.02 -10.57 15.97
C ASP A 125 -4.15 -10.63 14.92
N MET A 126 -4.50 -11.83 14.44
CA MET A 126 -5.59 -12.06 13.48
C MET A 126 -6.83 -12.60 14.19
N GLU A 127 -7.96 -11.93 14.00
CA GLU A 127 -9.25 -12.30 14.60
C GLU A 127 -10.33 -12.45 13.52
N LEU A 128 -11.34 -13.27 13.80
CA LEU A 128 -12.53 -13.42 12.97
C LEU A 128 -13.72 -12.86 13.73
N ASP A 129 -14.18 -11.69 13.30
CA ASP A 129 -15.28 -10.98 13.90
C ASP A 129 -16.58 -11.33 13.21
N ARG A 130 -17.61 -11.63 13.99
CA ARG A 130 -18.99 -11.79 13.54
C ARG A 130 -19.71 -10.47 13.74
N CYS A 131 -20.13 -9.84 12.65
CA CYS A 131 -20.94 -8.63 12.67
C CYS A 131 -22.43 -9.01 12.61
N GLU A 132 -23.15 -8.63 13.66
CA GLU A 132 -24.61 -8.70 13.67
C GLU A 132 -25.16 -7.45 13.00
N ASP A 133 -25.78 -7.62 11.83
CA ASP A 133 -26.56 -6.58 11.19
C ASP A 133 -28.02 -7.03 11.22
N ALA A 134 -28.87 -6.26 11.91
CA ALA A 134 -30.30 -6.54 12.06
C ALA A 134 -31.04 -6.58 10.70
N SER A 135 -30.45 -6.01 9.65
CA SER A 135 -31.00 -5.98 8.29
C SER A 135 -30.46 -7.08 7.37
N ALA A 136 -29.41 -7.80 7.77
CA ALA A 136 -28.84 -8.86 6.95
C ALA A 136 -29.52 -10.20 7.23
N ALA A 137 -29.96 -10.89 6.17
CA ALA A 137 -30.55 -12.23 6.28
C ALA A 137 -29.59 -13.28 6.84
N THR A 138 -28.28 -13.02 6.80
CA THR A 138 -27.22 -13.88 7.31
C THR A 138 -26.15 -13.05 8.03
N PRO A 139 -25.51 -13.58 9.09
CA PRO A 139 -24.43 -12.89 9.77
C PRO A 139 -23.26 -12.62 8.82
N LEU A 140 -22.67 -11.43 8.96
CA LEU A 140 -21.49 -11.02 8.19
C LEU A 140 -20.23 -11.35 8.99
N TYR A 141 -19.16 -11.72 8.30
CA TYR A 141 -17.88 -12.05 8.92
C TYR A 141 -16.77 -11.18 8.34
N VAL A 142 -15.90 -10.70 9.22
CA VAL A 142 -14.75 -9.87 8.87
C VAL A 142 -13.52 -10.45 9.53
N THR A 143 -12.43 -10.58 8.77
CA THR A 143 -11.13 -10.93 9.34
C THR A 143 -10.33 -9.66 9.59
N THR A 144 -9.96 -9.44 10.84
CA THR A 144 -9.21 -8.27 11.30
C THR A 144 -7.76 -8.66 11.60
N PHE A 145 -6.86 -7.70 11.43
CA PHE A 145 -5.43 -7.84 11.73
C PHE A 145 -4.98 -6.59 12.48
N PHE A 146 -4.52 -6.76 13.71
CA PHE A 146 -3.83 -5.69 14.41
C PHE A 146 -2.40 -5.58 13.90
N ILE A 147 -2.01 -4.41 13.37
CA ILE A 147 -0.64 -4.15 12.92
C ILE A 147 0.06 -3.33 14.00
N PRO A 148 1.03 -3.89 14.76
CA PRO A 148 1.60 -3.22 15.93
C PRO A 148 2.35 -1.91 15.62
N SER A 149 2.89 -1.78 14.42
CA SER A 149 3.68 -0.61 14.03
C SER A 149 3.46 -0.26 12.56
N THR A 150 3.03 0.97 12.30
CA THR A 150 2.89 1.51 10.94
C THR A 150 3.77 2.74 10.74
N LYS A 151 3.85 3.23 9.49
CA LYS A 151 4.62 4.45 9.17
C LYS A 151 4.17 5.66 10.00
N SER A 152 2.88 5.76 10.31
CA SER A 152 2.29 6.92 10.98
C SER A 152 1.93 6.65 12.44
N SER A 153 1.76 5.38 12.83
CA SER A 153 1.47 4.94 14.20
C SER A 153 2.51 3.90 14.62
N THR A 154 3.71 4.37 14.96
CA THR A 154 4.84 3.48 15.28
C THR A 154 4.62 2.71 16.60
N ASN A 155 3.89 3.31 17.55
CA ASN A 155 3.76 2.82 18.94
C ASN A 155 2.36 2.33 19.31
N ASN A 156 1.30 2.78 18.62
CA ASN A 156 -0.08 2.42 18.97
C ASN A 156 -0.68 1.37 18.02
N GLY A 157 0.02 1.06 16.92
CA GLY A 157 -0.48 0.20 15.86
C GLY A 157 -1.73 0.75 15.17
N GLU A 158 -2.26 -0.03 14.23
CA GLU A 158 -3.53 0.21 13.55
C GLU A 158 -4.14 -1.12 13.08
N THR A 159 -5.47 -1.28 13.19
CA THR A 159 -6.18 -2.46 12.67
C THR A 159 -6.50 -2.31 11.19
N THR A 160 -6.42 -3.40 10.45
CA THR A 160 -6.91 -3.50 9.07
C THR A 160 -7.79 -4.73 8.92
N GLN A 161 -8.60 -4.77 7.87
CA GLN A 161 -9.54 -5.88 7.69
C GLN A 161 -9.86 -6.18 6.24
N TRP A 162 -10.34 -7.38 6.00
CA TRP A 162 -11.02 -7.77 4.78
C TRP A 162 -12.17 -8.75 5.10
N ALA A 163 -13.09 -8.90 4.15
CA ALA A 163 -14.16 -9.91 4.22
C ALA A 163 -13.99 -10.92 3.08
N GLU A 164 -14.68 -12.06 3.18
CA GLU A 164 -14.72 -13.09 2.13
C GLU A 164 -15.14 -12.49 0.77
N GLN A 165 -14.47 -12.92 -0.29
CA GLN A 165 -14.73 -12.46 -1.66
C GLN A 165 -15.16 -13.63 -2.54
N ARG A 166 -15.81 -13.32 -3.67
CA ARG A 166 -16.17 -14.35 -4.66
C ARG A 166 -15.00 -14.63 -5.60
N GLY A 167 -14.84 -15.91 -5.93
CA GLY A 167 -13.90 -16.36 -6.97
C GLY A 167 -12.49 -16.68 -6.43
N PRO A 168 -11.53 -16.89 -7.35
CA PRO A 168 -10.23 -17.48 -7.00
C PRO A 168 -9.33 -16.56 -6.16
N CYS A 169 -9.61 -15.25 -6.13
CA CYS A 169 -8.87 -14.26 -5.36
C CYS A 169 -9.35 -14.11 -3.91
N ASP A 170 -10.24 -14.98 -3.43
CA ASP A 170 -10.78 -14.89 -2.07
C ASP A 170 -9.67 -14.89 -1.00
N PRO A 171 -9.52 -13.79 -0.22
CA PRO A 171 -8.54 -13.72 0.85
C PRO A 171 -8.81 -14.74 1.97
N ARG A 172 -10.07 -15.16 2.18
CA ARG A 172 -10.41 -16.14 3.21
C ARG A 172 -9.91 -17.53 2.86
N ALA A 173 -10.26 -18.02 1.67
CA ALA A 173 -9.75 -19.29 1.16
C ALA A 173 -8.21 -19.31 1.11
N ALA A 174 -7.58 -18.21 0.67
CA ALA A 174 -6.13 -18.09 0.63
C ALA A 174 -5.50 -18.18 2.04
N MET A 175 -6.07 -17.46 3.02
CA MET A 175 -5.59 -17.49 4.41
C MET A 175 -5.77 -18.87 5.05
N LEU A 176 -6.94 -19.50 4.89
CA LEU A 176 -7.20 -20.85 5.40
C LEU A 176 -6.23 -21.88 4.80
N ASN A 177 -5.94 -21.78 3.50
CA ASN A 177 -4.95 -22.63 2.87
C ASN A 177 -3.55 -22.44 3.47
N HIS A 178 -3.12 -21.18 3.66
CA HIS A 178 -1.84 -20.86 4.28
C HIS A 178 -1.72 -21.43 5.70
N LEU A 179 -2.76 -21.25 6.53
CA LEU A 179 -2.78 -21.80 7.90
C LEU A 179 -2.76 -23.34 7.90
N ARG A 180 -3.41 -23.97 6.93
CA ARG A 180 -3.37 -25.44 6.76
C ARG A 180 -1.98 -25.93 6.35
N VAL A 181 -1.30 -25.26 5.42
CA VAL A 181 -0.03 -25.69 4.84
C VAL A 181 1.16 -25.35 5.75
N ASN A 182 1.18 -24.15 6.32
CA ASN A 182 2.32 -23.64 7.08
C ASN A 182 2.13 -23.67 8.60
N ASN A 183 0.89 -23.63 9.08
CA ASN A 183 0.49 -23.67 10.48
C ASN A 183 1.42 -22.89 11.45
N PRO A 184 1.62 -21.56 11.26
CA PRO A 184 2.47 -20.75 12.13
C PRO A 184 1.96 -20.79 13.58
N SER A 185 2.83 -20.77 14.58
CA SER A 185 2.40 -20.68 16.00
C SER A 185 1.72 -19.33 16.27
N PRO A 186 0.96 -19.17 17.36
CA PRO A 186 0.33 -17.89 17.70
C PRO A 186 1.30 -16.70 17.70
N ASP A 187 2.52 -16.86 18.21
CA ASP A 187 3.53 -15.79 18.26
C ASP A 187 4.42 -15.68 17.01
N ASP A 188 4.29 -16.60 16.06
CA ASP A 188 5.00 -16.50 14.79
C ASP A 188 4.39 -15.40 13.93
N HIS A 189 5.21 -14.80 13.07
CA HIS A 189 4.73 -13.86 12.07
C HIS A 189 3.66 -14.54 11.21
N ILE A 190 2.55 -13.84 10.93
CA ILE A 190 1.36 -14.47 10.32
C ILE A 190 1.66 -15.17 8.99
N PHE A 191 2.50 -14.57 8.15
CA PHE A 191 2.99 -15.16 6.90
C PHE A 191 4.36 -15.81 7.11
N THR A 192 4.43 -16.86 7.91
CA THR A 192 5.63 -17.70 8.05
C THR A 192 5.48 -18.95 7.20
N TYR A 193 6.57 -19.41 6.59
CA TYR A 193 6.56 -20.63 5.78
C TYR A 193 7.80 -21.48 6.03
N THR A 194 7.69 -22.76 5.76
CA THR A 194 8.85 -23.67 5.82
C THR A 194 9.75 -23.41 4.62
N ASN A 195 10.97 -22.94 4.85
CA ASN A 195 11.94 -22.75 3.78
C ASN A 195 12.32 -24.13 3.20
N PRO A 196 12.15 -24.36 1.89
CA PRO A 196 12.40 -25.67 1.31
C PRO A 196 13.87 -26.11 1.40
N LYS A 197 14.81 -25.16 1.43
CA LYS A 197 16.26 -25.43 1.50
C LYS A 197 16.73 -25.74 2.91
N THR A 198 16.31 -24.93 3.88
CA THR A 198 16.79 -25.06 5.27
C THR A 198 15.87 -25.89 6.16
N ARG A 199 14.64 -26.19 5.69
CA ARG A 199 13.56 -26.84 6.44
C ARG A 199 13.16 -26.12 7.73
N LYS A 200 13.61 -24.86 7.91
CA LYS A 200 13.24 -24.01 9.04
C LYS A 200 12.03 -23.15 8.68
N LEU A 201 11.16 -22.91 9.66
CA LEU A 201 10.13 -21.88 9.58
C LEU A 201 10.81 -20.51 9.54
N VAL A 202 10.48 -19.71 8.53
CA VAL A 202 11.00 -18.35 8.36
C VAL A 202 9.86 -17.41 7.96
N PRO A 203 9.89 -16.17 8.43
CA PRO A 203 8.85 -15.22 8.08
C PRO A 203 9.04 -14.73 6.64
N LEU A 204 7.93 -14.45 5.95
CA LEU A 204 7.95 -14.00 4.56
C LEU A 204 8.63 -12.64 4.45
N THR A 205 9.65 -12.58 3.59
CA THR A 205 10.37 -11.34 3.32
C THR A 205 9.83 -10.66 2.07
N ARG A 206 9.99 -9.33 2.00
CA ARG A 206 9.65 -8.54 0.82
C ARG A 206 10.33 -9.04 -0.44
N SER A 207 11.59 -9.47 -0.32
CA SER A 207 12.37 -9.99 -1.46
C SER A 207 11.81 -11.32 -1.96
N ALA A 208 11.53 -12.26 -1.05
CA ALA A 208 10.93 -13.55 -1.40
C ALA A 208 9.55 -13.37 -2.06
N PHE A 209 8.69 -12.53 -1.47
CA PHE A 209 7.38 -12.20 -2.02
C PHE A 209 7.48 -11.62 -3.44
N LEU A 210 8.23 -10.53 -3.61
CA LEU A 210 8.30 -9.84 -4.91
C LEU A 210 8.98 -10.69 -5.97
N THR A 211 10.01 -11.46 -5.60
CA THR A 211 10.67 -12.40 -6.53
C THR A 211 9.65 -13.43 -7.01
N ARG A 212 8.95 -14.10 -6.09
CA ARG A 212 8.02 -15.17 -6.47
C ARG A 212 6.85 -14.67 -7.33
N VAL A 213 6.25 -13.55 -6.96
CA VAL A 213 5.15 -12.93 -7.71
C VAL A 213 5.60 -12.48 -9.09
N ASN A 214 6.76 -11.82 -9.20
CA ASN A 214 7.26 -11.35 -10.50
C ASN A 214 7.73 -12.49 -11.40
N THR A 215 8.23 -13.60 -10.85
CA THR A 215 8.47 -14.82 -11.62
C THR A 215 7.17 -15.39 -12.21
N ALA A 216 6.09 -15.43 -11.41
CA ALA A 216 4.77 -15.87 -11.89
C ALA A 216 4.22 -14.96 -13.00
N LEU A 217 4.35 -13.64 -12.84
CA LEU A 217 3.92 -12.66 -13.85
C LEU A 217 4.75 -12.77 -15.14
N ALA A 218 6.06 -12.93 -15.03
CA ALA A 218 6.94 -13.09 -16.18
C ALA A 218 6.59 -14.33 -17.02
N ALA A 219 6.20 -15.44 -16.38
CA ALA A 219 5.73 -16.64 -17.07
C ALA A 219 4.47 -16.42 -17.93
N ARG A 220 3.74 -15.32 -17.70
CA ARG A 220 2.55 -14.89 -18.47
C ARG A 220 2.83 -13.71 -19.41
N GLY A 221 4.08 -13.24 -19.49
CA GLY A 221 4.45 -12.07 -20.27
C GLY A 221 4.02 -10.73 -19.64
N HIS A 222 3.63 -10.72 -18.36
CA HIS A 222 3.28 -9.48 -17.66
C HIS A 222 4.50 -8.74 -17.13
N SER A 223 4.41 -7.40 -17.09
CA SER A 223 5.43 -6.56 -16.47
C SER A 223 5.52 -6.78 -14.95
N PRO A 224 6.72 -6.64 -14.36
CA PRO A 224 6.89 -6.82 -12.92
C PRO A 224 6.16 -5.74 -12.12
N ILE A 225 5.61 -6.12 -10.97
CA ILE A 225 4.96 -5.22 -10.03
C ILE A 225 5.88 -4.88 -8.85
N LYS A 226 5.56 -3.74 -8.21
CA LYS A 226 6.14 -3.35 -6.92
C LYS A 226 5.07 -3.48 -5.85
N GLY A 227 5.46 -3.62 -4.58
CA GLY A 227 4.48 -3.77 -3.49
C GLY A 227 3.43 -2.64 -3.40
N HIS A 228 3.78 -1.42 -3.85
CA HIS A 228 2.83 -0.31 -3.90
C HIS A 228 1.72 -0.49 -4.96
N CYS A 229 1.94 -1.31 -5.99
CA CYS A 229 0.93 -1.61 -7.00
C CYS A 229 -0.27 -2.40 -6.42
N LEU A 230 -0.05 -3.20 -5.37
CA LEU A 230 -1.14 -3.92 -4.66
C LEU A 230 -2.10 -2.92 -4.02
N ARG A 231 -1.57 -1.94 -3.28
CA ARG A 231 -2.39 -0.92 -2.62
C ARG A 231 -3.11 -0.01 -3.61
N ILE A 232 -2.48 0.32 -4.74
CA ILE A 232 -3.15 1.01 -5.86
C ILE A 232 -4.30 0.15 -6.41
N GLY A 233 -4.05 -1.16 -6.57
CA GLY A 233 -5.03 -2.13 -7.05
C GLY A 233 -6.24 -2.25 -6.14
N GLY A 234 -6.02 -2.45 -4.84
CA GLY A 234 -7.10 -2.56 -3.84
C GLY A 234 -7.97 -1.29 -3.79
N VAL A 235 -7.35 -0.10 -3.86
CA VAL A 235 -8.11 1.16 -4.00
C VAL A 235 -9.01 1.13 -5.23
N LEU A 236 -8.45 0.76 -6.39
CA LEU A 236 -9.23 0.73 -7.62
C LEU A 236 -10.37 -0.30 -7.55
N GLU A 237 -10.10 -1.50 -7.02
CA GLU A 237 -11.10 -2.57 -6.88
C GLU A 237 -12.31 -2.09 -6.07
N TRP A 238 -12.09 -1.51 -4.89
CA TRP A 238 -13.17 -1.04 -4.04
C TRP A 238 -13.96 0.12 -4.65
N LEU A 239 -13.28 1.05 -5.33
CA LEU A 239 -13.95 2.14 -6.03
C LEU A 239 -14.80 1.65 -7.21
N LEU A 240 -14.32 0.66 -7.97
CA LEU A 240 -15.10 0.06 -9.05
C LEU A 240 -16.34 -0.70 -8.54
N ARG A 241 -16.30 -1.17 -7.30
CA ARG A 241 -17.44 -1.77 -6.59
C ARG A 241 -18.38 -0.74 -5.94
N GLY A 242 -18.12 0.55 -6.14
CA GLY A 242 -18.99 1.64 -5.72
C GLY A 242 -18.75 2.15 -4.30
N LEU A 243 -17.67 1.74 -3.62
CA LEU A 243 -17.33 2.34 -2.31
C LEU A 243 -16.94 3.81 -2.50
N SER A 244 -17.35 4.66 -1.55
CA SER A 244 -16.99 6.08 -1.57
C SER A 244 -15.50 6.29 -1.27
N PHE A 245 -14.97 7.45 -1.66
CA PHE A 245 -13.58 7.82 -1.35
C PHE A 245 -13.30 7.83 0.16
N GLU A 246 -14.25 8.25 0.99
CA GLU A 246 -14.09 8.28 2.44
C GLU A 246 -14.03 6.88 3.03
N VAL A 247 -14.87 5.94 2.58
CA VAL A 247 -14.79 4.54 3.03
C VAL A 247 -13.45 3.94 2.62
N VAL A 248 -13.00 4.16 1.38
CA VAL A 248 -11.69 3.67 0.91
C VAL A 248 -10.54 4.33 1.69
N LYS A 249 -10.66 5.61 2.07
CA LYS A 249 -9.70 6.30 2.94
C LYS A 249 -9.61 5.65 4.32
N VAL A 250 -10.75 5.31 4.93
CA VAL A 250 -10.82 4.57 6.20
C VAL A 250 -10.17 3.19 6.06
N MET A 251 -10.54 2.41 5.03
CA MET A 251 -9.99 1.07 4.80
C MET A 251 -8.47 1.07 4.68
N GLY A 252 -7.91 2.02 3.92
CA GLY A 252 -6.46 2.15 3.79
C GLY A 252 -5.80 2.95 4.89
N ARG A 253 -6.52 3.44 5.90
CA ARG A 253 -5.98 4.20 7.04
C ARG A 253 -5.23 5.47 6.61
N TRP A 254 -5.87 6.26 5.75
CA TRP A 254 -5.34 7.58 5.37
C TRP A 254 -5.96 8.67 6.25
N ALA A 255 -5.10 9.35 7.02
CA ALA A 255 -5.50 10.54 7.78
C ALA A 255 -5.63 11.82 6.92
N SER A 256 -5.18 11.79 5.67
CA SER A 256 -5.16 12.95 4.77
C SER A 256 -5.39 12.56 3.31
N ASP A 257 -5.43 13.55 2.43
CA ASP A 257 -5.60 13.39 0.99
C ASP A 257 -4.39 12.75 0.26
N ALA A 258 -3.43 12.21 1.02
CA ALA A 258 -2.39 11.34 0.49
C ALA A 258 -2.95 10.12 -0.27
N PHE A 259 -4.22 9.78 -0.05
CA PHE A 259 -4.98 8.81 -0.84
C PHE A 259 -5.03 9.13 -2.36
N ILE A 260 -5.08 10.41 -2.77
CA ILE A 260 -5.22 10.82 -4.19
C ILE A 260 -4.15 10.17 -5.08
N VAL A 261 -2.94 9.96 -4.55
CA VAL A 261 -1.82 9.41 -5.33
C VAL A 261 -2.05 7.95 -5.77
N TYR A 262 -3.01 7.26 -5.13
CA TYR A 262 -3.41 5.90 -5.44
C TYR A 262 -4.53 5.82 -6.48
N LEU A 263 -5.22 6.93 -6.78
CA LEU A 263 -6.28 6.96 -7.79
C LEU A 263 -5.72 6.64 -9.19
N ARG A 264 -6.25 5.60 -9.81
CA ARG A 264 -6.00 5.21 -11.20
C ARG A 264 -7.33 5.02 -11.93
N LYS A 265 -7.29 5.02 -13.27
CA LYS A 265 -8.47 4.83 -14.14
C LYS A 265 -9.68 5.68 -13.72
N ARG A 266 -9.46 6.98 -13.50
CA ARG A 266 -10.49 7.91 -12.97
C ARG A 266 -11.77 7.94 -13.81
N SER A 267 -11.64 7.83 -15.13
CA SER A 267 -12.79 7.73 -16.04
C SER A 267 -13.66 6.51 -15.75
N ALA A 268 -13.06 5.34 -15.52
CA ALA A 268 -13.79 4.12 -15.17
C ALA A 268 -14.47 4.22 -13.80
N VAL A 269 -13.81 4.82 -12.81
CA VAL A 269 -14.39 5.06 -11.48
C VAL A 269 -15.57 6.04 -11.57
N LEU A 270 -15.47 7.07 -12.41
CA LEU A 270 -16.51 8.09 -12.55
C LEU A 270 -17.66 7.68 -13.46
N ALA A 271 -17.41 6.83 -14.46
CA ALA A 271 -18.36 6.51 -15.51
C ALA A 271 -19.75 6.16 -14.97
N PRO A 272 -19.92 5.31 -13.95
CA PRO A 272 -21.24 4.98 -13.41
C PRO A 272 -22.05 6.16 -12.85
N TYR A 273 -21.37 7.24 -12.44
CA TYR A 273 -21.99 8.41 -11.78
C TYR A 273 -22.30 9.56 -12.75
N ILE A 274 -21.65 9.61 -13.91
CA ILE A 274 -21.78 10.71 -14.88
C ILE A 274 -22.61 10.33 -16.11
N GLN A 275 -23.37 9.23 -16.03
CA GLN A 275 -24.35 8.86 -17.06
C GLN A 275 -25.61 9.72 -16.94
N ALA A 276 -26.37 9.85 -18.04
CA ALA A 276 -27.70 10.49 -18.03
C ALA A 276 -28.66 9.84 -17.01
N SER A 277 -28.46 8.54 -16.74
CA SER A 277 -29.10 7.81 -15.66
C SER A 277 -28.01 7.10 -14.84
N PRO A 278 -27.58 7.67 -13.70
CA PRO A 278 -26.53 7.10 -12.87
C PRO A 278 -26.84 5.66 -12.43
N LEU A 279 -25.84 4.78 -12.49
CA LEU A 279 -25.99 3.34 -12.22
C LEU A 279 -25.98 2.99 -10.73
N PHE A 280 -25.52 3.90 -9.86
CA PHE A 280 -25.49 3.69 -8.42
C PHE A 280 -26.47 4.64 -7.71
N VAL A 281 -27.29 4.07 -6.84
CA VAL A 281 -28.34 4.74 -6.04
C VAL A 281 -27.69 5.46 -4.83
N PRO A 282 -28.18 6.65 -4.40
CA PRO A 282 -27.44 7.57 -3.52
C PRO A 282 -27.39 7.18 -2.02
N PHE A 283 -27.12 5.93 -1.66
CA PHE A 283 -26.98 5.57 -0.24
C PHE A 283 -25.60 5.93 0.36
N THR A 284 -24.65 6.40 -0.45
CA THR A 284 -23.40 6.98 0.05
C THR A 284 -23.12 8.28 -0.70
N GLN A 285 -23.46 9.38 -0.07
CA GLN A 285 -23.19 10.72 -0.57
C GLN A 285 -21.72 10.84 -0.99
N LEU A 286 -21.54 11.32 -2.23
CA LEU A 286 -20.32 11.90 -2.75
C LEU A 286 -19.83 12.98 -1.78
N ILE A 287 -18.90 12.64 -0.89
CA ILE A 287 -18.02 13.66 -0.33
C ILE A 287 -16.90 13.84 -1.35
N ALA A 288 -16.88 15.05 -1.89
CA ALA A 288 -16.11 15.59 -3.00
C ALA A 288 -14.83 14.84 -3.39
N MET A 289 -14.62 14.72 -4.70
CA MET A 289 -13.28 14.52 -5.28
C MET A 289 -12.28 15.41 -4.53
N PRO A 290 -11.23 14.83 -3.90
CA PRO A 290 -10.24 15.65 -3.24
C PRO A 290 -9.56 16.51 -4.32
N THR A 291 -9.71 17.82 -4.22
CA THR A 291 -9.09 18.77 -5.13
C THR A 291 -7.58 18.68 -4.96
N ARG A 292 -6.84 18.55 -6.07
CA ARG A 292 -5.38 18.70 -6.04
C ARG A 292 -5.07 20.11 -5.55
N ILE A 293 -4.60 20.25 -4.31
CA ILE A 293 -3.89 21.44 -3.89
C ILE A 293 -2.58 21.45 -4.70
N ARG A 294 -2.45 22.46 -5.56
CA ARG A 294 -1.29 22.71 -6.41
C ARG A 294 -0.08 23.14 -5.59
#